data_AF-A0A7J6UUJ0-F1
#
_entry.id   AF-A0A7J6UUJ0-F1
#
_cell.length_a   1.000
_cell.length_b   1.000
_cell.length_c   1.000
_cell.angle_alpha   90.00
_cell.angle_beta   90.00
_cell.angle_gamma   90.00
#
_symmetry.space_group_name_H-M   'P 1'
#
loop_
_entity.id
_entity.type
_entity.pdbx_description
1 polymer ?
#
loop_
_entity_poly.entity_id
_entity_poly.type
_entity_poly.pdbx_seq_one_letter_code
_entity_poly.pdbx_strand_id
1 'polypeptide(L)'
;DFIETWVKLGLPAKARVIAEWGNLTPEEQLKLLEKEAVKTSLANALTYPFVRAGLLNKTLALKGGYYDFVNGSFELWKLDIVETPKFSV
;
A
#
# COMPACT_ATOMS: atom_id res chain seq x y z
N ASP A 1 -18.14 4.82 17.15
CA ASP A 1 -18.42 5.64 15.95
C ASP A 1 -17.16 6.13 15.21
N PHE A 2 -16.11 6.58 15.88
CA PHE A 2 -14.85 6.99 15.22
C PHE A 2 -14.08 5.83 14.57
N ILE A 3 -13.98 4.68 15.27
CA ILE A 3 -13.19 3.52 14.81
C ILE A 3 -13.70 3.01 13.47
N GLU A 4 -15.03 2.82 13.33
CA GLU A 4 -15.65 2.37 12.08
C GLU A 4 -15.39 3.32 10.92
N THR A 5 -15.43 4.63 11.18
CA THR A 5 -15.17 5.64 10.15
C THR A 5 -13.70 5.62 9.71
N TRP A 6 -12.78 5.45 10.65
CA TRP A 6 -11.35 5.37 10.34
C TRP A 6 -11.01 4.11 9.53
N VAL A 7 -11.51 2.93 9.93
CA VAL A 7 -11.19 1.67 9.23
C VAL A 7 -11.81 1.59 7.83
N LYS A 8 -12.83 2.41 7.52
CA LYS A 8 -13.41 2.49 6.16
C LYS A 8 -12.40 2.90 5.09
N LEU A 9 -11.32 3.59 5.46
CA LEU A 9 -10.23 3.90 4.53
C LEU A 9 -9.58 2.64 3.93
N GLY A 10 -9.67 1.50 4.61
CA GLY A 10 -9.16 0.21 4.15
C GLY A 10 -10.13 -0.57 3.26
N LEU A 11 -11.35 -0.09 3.01
CA LEU A 11 -12.33 -0.80 2.18
C LEU A 11 -11.82 -1.13 0.76
N PRO A 12 -11.07 -0.26 0.06
CA PRO A 12 -10.49 -0.61 -1.23
C PRO A 12 -9.51 -1.79 -1.15
N ALA A 13 -8.72 -1.87 -0.08
CA ALA A 13 -7.80 -2.99 0.15
C ALA A 13 -8.58 -4.28 0.41
N LYS A 14 -9.64 -4.23 1.24
CA LYS A 14 -10.52 -5.37 1.51
C LYS A 14 -11.19 -5.89 0.25
N ALA A 15 -11.72 -5.00 -0.59
CA ALA A 15 -12.37 -5.37 -1.83
C ALA A 15 -11.40 -6.09 -2.79
N ARG A 16 -10.16 -5.59 -2.89
CA ARG A 16 -9.10 -6.22 -3.70
C ARG A 16 -8.75 -7.62 -3.20
N VAL A 17 -8.60 -7.78 -1.88
CA VAL A 17 -8.23 -9.08 -1.31
C VAL A 17 -9.32 -10.13 -1.53
N ILE A 18 -10.58 -9.75 -1.36
CA ILE A 18 -11.71 -10.66 -1.61
C ILE A 18 -11.78 -11.03 -3.11
N ALA A 19 -11.50 -10.09 -4.01
CA ALA A 19 -11.54 -10.33 -5.44
C ALA A 19 -10.41 -11.27 -5.91
N GLU A 20 -9.19 -11.11 -5.40
CA GLU A 20 -8.02 -11.87 -5.86
C GLU A 20 -7.76 -13.16 -5.06
N TRP A 21 -8.15 -13.19 -3.78
CA TRP A 21 -7.86 -14.30 -2.85
C TRP A 21 -9.07 -14.74 -2.01
N GLY A 22 -10.30 -14.52 -2.51
CA GLY A 22 -11.53 -14.89 -1.81
C GLY A 22 -11.69 -16.39 -1.55
N ASN A 23 -10.91 -17.24 -2.22
CA ASN A 23 -10.87 -18.69 -2.02
C ASN A 23 -9.95 -19.13 -0.86
N LEU A 24 -9.12 -18.24 -0.33
CA LEU A 24 -8.24 -18.56 0.81
C LEU A 24 -9.00 -18.55 2.14
N THR A 25 -8.39 -19.11 3.18
CA THR A 25 -8.95 -19.07 4.52
C THR A 25 -9.07 -17.62 5.03
N PRO A 26 -9.99 -17.35 5.98
CA PRO A 26 -10.11 -16.00 6.55
C PRO A 26 -8.80 -15.46 7.12
N GLU A 27 -7.99 -16.32 7.74
CA GLU A 27 -6.72 -15.91 8.35
C GLU A 27 -5.67 -15.51 7.30
N GLU A 28 -5.59 -16.25 6.20
CA GLU A 28 -4.73 -15.89 5.06
C GLU A 28 -5.19 -14.59 4.39
N GLN A 29 -6.51 -14.41 4.24
CA GLN A 29 -7.07 -13.15 3.71
C GLN A 29 -6.74 -11.96 4.61
N LEU A 30 -6.77 -12.13 5.93
CA LEU A 30 -6.40 -11.05 6.86
C LEU A 30 -4.93 -10.66 6.73
N LYS A 31 -4.02 -11.65 6.63
CA LYS A 31 -2.58 -11.38 6.42
C LYS A 31 -2.34 -10.64 5.10
N LEU A 32 -3.05 -11.00 4.03
CA LEU A 32 -2.97 -10.30 2.75
C LEU A 32 -3.56 -8.90 2.84
N LEU A 33 -4.66 -8.72 3.57
CA LEU A 33 -5.30 -7.43 3.79
C LEU A 33 -4.40 -6.45 4.53
N GLU A 34 -3.65 -6.91 5.54
CA GLU A 34 -2.66 -6.10 6.24
C GLU A 34 -1.63 -5.52 5.25
N LYS A 35 -1.11 -6.35 4.34
CA LYS A 35 -0.14 -5.93 3.32
C LYS A 35 -0.77 -5.01 2.26
N GLU A 36 -1.98 -5.32 1.78
CA GLU A 36 -2.69 -4.50 0.79
C GLU A 36 -3.12 -3.14 1.36
N ALA A 37 -3.41 -3.05 2.66
CA ALA A 37 -3.69 -1.78 3.32
C ALA A 37 -2.46 -0.85 3.32
N VAL A 38 -1.26 -1.40 3.52
CA VAL A 38 0.00 -0.65 3.39
C VAL A 38 0.18 -0.15 1.96
N LYS A 39 -0.01 -1.01 0.95
CA LYS A 39 0.10 -0.60 -0.46
C LYS A 39 -0.91 0.48 -0.83
N THR A 40 -2.15 0.36 -0.36
CA THR A 40 -3.19 1.37 -0.57
C THR A 40 -2.83 2.70 0.09
N SER A 41 -2.25 2.66 1.29
CA SER A 41 -1.78 3.87 1.98
C SER A 41 -0.62 4.54 1.24
N LEU A 42 0.30 3.75 0.67
CA LEU A 42 1.37 4.28 -0.20
C LEU A 42 0.81 4.92 -1.47
N ALA A 43 -0.18 4.29 -2.11
CA ALA A 43 -0.85 4.88 -3.27
C ALA A 43 -1.58 6.18 -2.90
N ASN A 44 -2.24 6.23 -1.74
CA ASN A 44 -2.83 7.46 -1.22
C ASN A 44 -1.76 8.53 -0.93
N ALA A 45 -0.57 8.16 -0.44
CA ALA A 45 0.52 9.12 -0.26
C ALA A 45 0.97 9.74 -1.61
N LEU A 46 0.86 9.02 -2.73
CA LEU A 46 1.16 9.57 -4.06
C LEU A 46 0.16 10.59 -4.57
N THR A 47 -1.05 10.67 -4.00
CA THR A 47 -2.04 11.67 -4.41
C THR A 47 -1.66 13.07 -3.93
N TYR A 48 -0.71 13.19 -3.00
CA TYR A 48 -0.20 14.46 -2.51
C TYR A 48 0.89 15.01 -3.47
N PRO A 49 0.70 16.21 -4.05
CA PRO A 49 1.62 16.75 -5.05
C PRO A 49 3.07 16.88 -4.57
N PHE A 50 3.28 17.27 -3.31
CA PHE A 50 4.61 17.43 -2.73
C PHE A 50 5.33 16.10 -2.48
N VAL A 51 4.59 15.03 -2.17
CA VAL A 51 5.15 13.68 -2.03
C VAL A 51 5.64 13.20 -3.39
N ARG A 52 4.81 13.36 -4.43
CA ARG A 52 5.19 13.01 -5.80
C ARG A 52 6.40 13.82 -6.28
N ALA A 53 6.41 15.12 -6.04
CA ALA A 53 7.55 15.98 -6.37
C ALA A 53 8.83 15.54 -5.65
N GLY A 54 8.76 15.21 -4.36
CA GLY A 54 9.91 14.72 -3.60
C GLY A 54 10.46 13.40 -4.12
N LEU A 55 9.59 12.48 -4.56
CA LEU A 55 9.99 11.21 -5.17
C LEU A 55 10.70 11.42 -6.52
N LEU A 56 10.15 12.28 -7.39
CA LEU A 56 10.75 12.60 -8.69
C LEU A 56 12.10 13.31 -8.53
N ASN A 57 12.19 14.24 -7.58
CA ASN A 57 13.42 14.97 -7.28
C ASN A 57 14.44 14.13 -6.49
N LYS A 58 14.14 12.86 -6.17
CA LYS A 58 14.98 11.97 -5.36
C LYS A 58 15.32 12.53 -3.97
N THR A 59 14.51 13.44 -3.45
CA THR A 59 14.65 14.02 -2.09
C THR A 59 13.80 13.27 -1.06
N LEU A 60 12.86 12.43 -1.52
CA LEU A 60 12.00 11.60 -0.69
C LEU A 60 12.00 10.16 -1.23
N ALA A 61 11.88 9.17 -0.34
CA ALA A 61 11.64 7.78 -0.68
C ALA A 61 10.43 7.25 0.10
N LEU A 62 9.55 6.51 -0.57
CA LEU A 62 8.43 5.84 0.06
C LEU A 62 8.71 4.35 0.21
N LYS A 63 8.42 3.83 1.41
CA LYS A 63 8.58 2.42 1.75
C LYS A 63 7.36 1.93 2.51
N GLY A 64 6.96 0.69 2.25
CA GLY A 64 5.99 -0.03 3.05
C GLY A 64 6.71 -1.10 3.87
N GLY A 65 6.26 -1.32 5.11
CA GLY A 65 6.79 -2.37 5.96
C GLY A 65 5.68 -3.25 6.49
N TYR A 66 6.00 -4.53 6.71
CA TYR A 66 5.12 -5.49 7.37
C TYR A 66 5.93 -6.28 8.38
N TYR A 67 5.53 -6.17 9.64
CA TYR A 67 6.17 -6.86 10.75
C TYR A 67 5.27 -8.00 11.21
N ASP A 68 5.73 -9.23 11.01
CA ASP A 68 5.09 -10.42 11.55
C ASP A 68 5.73 -10.72 12.91
N PHE A 69 5.04 -10.32 13.97
CA PHE A 69 5.51 -10.54 15.34
C PHE A 69 5.37 -12.00 15.79
N VAL A 70 4.59 -12.82 15.08
CA VAL A 70 4.40 -14.24 15.42
C VAL A 70 5.63 -15.03 14.98
N ASN A 71 6.08 -14.80 13.74
CA ASN A 71 7.25 -15.47 13.19
C ASN A 71 8.56 -14.69 13.39
N GLY A 72 8.47 -13.45 13.88
CA GLY A 72 9.63 -12.58 14.11
C GLY A 72 10.28 -12.12 12.80
N SER A 73 9.49 -11.89 11.74
CA SER A 73 10.00 -11.50 10.42
C SER A 73 9.57 -10.08 10.05
N PHE A 74 10.36 -9.44 9.18
CA PHE A 74 10.07 -8.10 8.68
C PHE A 74 10.24 -8.04 7.17
N GLU A 75 9.18 -7.68 6.47
CA GLU A 75 9.16 -7.43 5.04
C GLU A 75 9.20 -5.92 4.78
N LEU A 76 10.05 -5.50 3.84
CA LEU A 76 10.19 -4.11 3.43
C LEU A 76 10.08 -3.99 1.92
N TRP A 77 9.19 -3.12 1.46
CA TRP A 77 9.02 -2.80 0.05
C TRP A 77 9.42 -1.35 -0.20
N LYS A 78 10.08 -1.10 -1.31
CA LYS A 78 10.38 0.25 -1.80
C LYS A 78 9.45 0.54 -2.98
N LEU A 79 8.84 1.72 -2.97
CA LEU A 79 8.10 2.21 -4.12
C LEU A 79 9.04 3.05 -4.99
N ASP A 80 9.27 2.60 -6.22
CA ASP A 80 10.04 3.33 -7.22
C ASP A 80 9.08 3.90 -8.28
N ILE A 81 9.13 5.21 -8.49
CA ILE A 81 8.43 5.86 -9.61
C ILE A 81 9.37 5.85 -10.80
N VAL A 82 9.02 5.10 -11.84
CA VAL A 82 9.71 5.14 -13.13
C VAL A 82 9.07 6.25 -13.96
N GLU A 83 9.81 7.28 -14.32
CA GLU A 83 9.37 8.22 -15.36
C GLU A 83 9.35 7.49 -16.71
N THR A 84 8.16 7.26 -17.26
CA THR A 84 8.04 6.94 -18.69
C THR A 84 8.35 8.20 -19.50
N PRO A 85 9.35 8.20 -20.39
CA PRO A 85 9.64 9.35 -21.25
C PRO A 85 8.39 9.67 -22.08
N LYS A 86 7.89 10.91 -21.98
CA LYS A 86 6.91 11.40 -22.93
C LYS A 86 7.64 11.77 -24.21
N PHE A 87 7.61 10.88 -25.20
CA PHE A 87 8.02 11.23 -26.55
C PHE A 87 7.08 12.33 -27.06
N SER A 88 7.63 13.52 -27.27
CA SER A 88 6.94 14.62 -27.92
C SER A 88 7.36 14.58 -29.39
N VAL A 89 6.41 14.34 -30.29
CA VAL A 89 6.57 14.43 -31.75
C VAL A 89 6.49 15.89 -32.17
#